data_AF-A0A8C9P5T6-F1
#
_entry.id   AF-A0A8C9P5T6-F1
#
_cell.length_a   1.000
_cell.length_b   1.000
_cell.length_c   1.000
_cell.angle_alpha   90.00
_cell.angle_beta   90.00
_cell.angle_gamma   90.00
#
_symmetry.space_group_name_H-M   'P 1'
#
loop_
_entity.id
_entity.type
_entity.pdbx_description
1 polymer ?
#
loop_
_entity_poly.entity_id
_entity_poly.type
_entity_poly.pdbx_seq_one_letter_code
_entity_poly.pdbx_strand_id
1 'polypeptide(L)'
;MRVLTALTLTLTAACAGVFFLCILGGRGLRWGKTGMSLILPVLEASQRLVDDAVYDTMKRNLNKREVATPAELLSFSKLTEPSSRAISRAAEIMETSLQALRLEHSQHPMDAVPEDLLSLVANLSGCLPHMLPPKCPDSCLANKYRLITGACNNR
;
A
#
# COMPACT_ATOMS: atom_id res chain seq x y z
N MET A 1 -5.58 -46.74 37.48
CA MET A 1 -5.36 -46.79 36.02
C MET A 1 -6.12 -45.73 35.22
N ARG A 2 -7.35 -45.36 35.57
CA ARG A 2 -8.17 -44.38 34.80
C ARG A 2 -7.68 -42.91 34.86
N VAL A 3 -7.01 -42.52 35.95
CA VAL A 3 -6.50 -41.15 36.13
C VAL A 3 -5.26 -40.91 35.27
N LEU A 4 -4.39 -41.92 35.13
CA LEU A 4 -3.18 -41.84 34.33
C LEU A 4 -3.52 -41.71 32.83
N THR A 5 -4.51 -42.45 32.36
CA THR A 5 -4.99 -42.38 30.97
C THR A 5 -5.66 -41.04 30.64
N ALA A 6 -6.36 -40.44 31.61
CA ALA A 6 -6.96 -39.11 31.43
C ALA A 6 -5.89 -38.01 31.33
N LEU A 7 -4.86 -38.08 32.18
CA LEU A 7 -3.76 -37.12 32.20
C LEU A 7 -2.94 -37.16 30.88
N THR A 8 -2.70 -38.36 30.35
CA THR A 8 -2.01 -38.52 29.06
C THR A 8 -2.83 -37.98 27.90
N LEU A 9 -4.16 -38.15 27.92
CA LEU A 9 -5.03 -37.65 26.86
C LEU A 9 -5.11 -36.12 26.84
N THR A 10 -5.12 -35.49 28.03
CA THR A 10 -5.12 -34.02 28.13
C THR A 10 -3.79 -33.41 27.69
N LEU A 11 -2.68 -34.08 27.98
CA LEU A 11 -1.34 -33.60 27.61
C LEU A 11 -1.11 -33.68 26.09
N THR A 12 -1.56 -34.76 25.45
CA THR A 12 -1.45 -34.90 23.98
C THR A 12 -2.34 -33.92 23.24
N ALA A 13 -3.55 -33.65 23.73
CA ALA A 13 -4.44 -32.64 23.15
C ALA A 13 -3.87 -31.21 23.26
N ALA A 14 -3.28 -30.86 24.40
CA ALA A 14 -2.61 -29.57 24.59
C ALA A 14 -1.37 -29.43 23.68
N CYS A 15 -0.54 -30.48 23.57
CA CYS A 15 0.62 -30.49 22.68
C CYS A 15 0.23 -30.38 21.20
N ALA A 16 -0.86 -31.05 20.77
CA ALA A 16 -1.36 -30.93 19.40
C ALA A 16 -1.88 -29.52 19.08
N GLY A 17 -2.56 -28.88 20.03
CA GLY A 17 -3.04 -27.50 19.88
C GLY A 17 -1.91 -26.48 19.75
N VAL A 18 -0.85 -26.60 20.57
CA VAL A 18 0.34 -25.72 20.49
C VAL A 18 1.10 -25.96 19.19
N PHE A 19 1.24 -27.21 18.74
CA PHE A 19 1.89 -27.53 17.47
C PHE A 19 1.12 -26.97 16.27
N PHE A 20 -0.22 -27.03 16.31
CA PHE A 20 -1.08 -26.46 15.27
C PHE A 20 -1.00 -24.94 15.21
N LEU A 21 -0.95 -24.26 16.37
CA LEU A 21 -0.72 -22.81 16.47
C LEU A 21 0.66 -22.41 15.92
N CYS A 22 1.71 -23.20 16.19
CA CYS A 22 3.05 -22.97 15.65
C CYS A 22 3.12 -23.15 14.13
N ILE A 23 2.41 -24.14 13.57
CA ILE A 23 2.34 -24.33 12.12
C ILE A 23 1.53 -23.22 11.43
N LEU A 24 0.44 -22.75 12.04
CA LEU A 24 -0.31 -21.59 11.54
C LEU A 24 0.53 -20.31 11.60
N GLY A 25 1.23 -20.06 12.70
CA GLY A 25 2.10 -18.89 12.86
C GLY A 25 3.36 -18.91 11.99
N GLY A 26 3.92 -20.09 11.70
CA GLY A 26 5.12 -20.23 10.87
C GLY A 26 4.90 -19.98 9.38
N ARG A 27 3.66 -20.08 8.88
CA ARG A 27 3.33 -19.79 7.47
C ARG A 27 3.46 -18.29 7.14
N GLY A 28 3.05 -17.41 8.04
CA GLY A 28 3.20 -15.95 7.87
C GLY A 28 4.66 -15.49 7.86
N LEU A 29 5.50 -16.09 8.72
CA LEU A 29 6.92 -15.71 8.82
C LEU A 29 7.77 -16.20 7.64
N ARG A 30 7.46 -17.37 7.07
CA ARG A 30 8.15 -17.89 5.86
C ARG A 30 7.71 -17.17 4.59
N TRP A 31 6.43 -16.78 4.48
CA TRP A 31 5.98 -15.91 3.39
C TRP A 31 6.63 -14.52 3.47
N GLY A 32 6.74 -13.95 4.67
CA GLY A 32 7.32 -12.62 4.86
C GLY A 32 8.76 -12.46 4.35
N LYS A 33 9.60 -13.52 4.39
CA LYS A 33 10.99 -13.45 3.92
C LYS A 33 11.14 -13.78 2.43
N THR A 34 10.41 -14.78 1.92
CA THR A 34 10.48 -15.22 0.52
C THR A 34 9.63 -14.36 -0.41
N GLY A 35 8.46 -13.89 0.05
CA GLY A 35 7.60 -12.98 -0.70
C GLY A 35 8.27 -11.62 -0.89
N MET A 36 8.93 -11.09 0.15
CA MET A 36 9.56 -9.77 0.08
C MET A 36 10.72 -9.71 -0.91
N SER A 37 11.50 -10.80 -1.08
CA SER A 37 12.53 -10.88 -2.13
C SER A 37 11.98 -10.91 -3.55
N LEU A 38 10.74 -11.38 -3.75
CA LEU A 38 10.08 -11.40 -5.05
C LEU A 38 9.44 -10.04 -5.39
N ILE A 39 8.91 -9.34 -4.38
CA ILE A 39 8.14 -8.09 -4.56
C ILE A 39 9.04 -6.88 -4.73
N LEU A 40 10.16 -6.83 -4.01
CA LEU A 40 11.08 -5.70 -4.04
C LEU A 40 11.55 -5.31 -5.46
N PRO A 41 12.00 -6.24 -6.33
CA PRO A 41 12.44 -5.89 -7.68
C PRO A 41 11.27 -5.38 -8.54
N VAL A 42 10.07 -5.95 -8.38
CA VAL A 42 8.87 -5.49 -9.10
C VAL A 42 8.52 -4.07 -8.69
N LEU A 43 8.53 -3.78 -7.39
CA LEU A 43 8.21 -2.47 -6.86
C LEU A 43 9.25 -1.42 -7.25
N GLU A 44 10.54 -1.76 -7.24
CA GLU A 44 11.61 -0.87 -7.69
C GLU A 44 11.48 -0.56 -9.19
N ALA A 45 11.17 -1.57 -10.01
CA ALA A 45 10.91 -1.38 -11.44
C ALA A 45 9.69 -0.46 -11.67
N SER A 46 8.59 -0.70 -10.96
CA SER A 46 7.39 0.13 -11.01
C SER A 46 7.66 1.57 -10.58
N GLN A 47 8.45 1.77 -9.53
CA GLN A 47 8.85 3.10 -9.08
C GLN A 47 9.63 3.85 -10.15
N ARG A 48 10.63 3.21 -10.76
CA ARG A 48 11.42 3.82 -11.84
C ARG A 48 10.55 4.15 -13.05
N LEU A 49 9.67 3.25 -13.45
CA LEU A 49 8.74 3.48 -14.56
C LEU A 49 7.84 4.70 -14.33
N VAL A 50 7.29 4.83 -13.13
CA VAL A 50 6.44 5.99 -12.77
C VAL A 50 7.26 7.27 -12.72
N ASP A 51 8.45 7.25 -12.11
CA ASP A 51 9.32 8.42 -12.01
C ASP A 51 9.79 8.90 -13.39
N ASP A 52 10.19 7.98 -14.25
CA ASP A 52 10.59 8.26 -15.63
C ASP A 52 9.42 8.85 -16.43
N ALA A 53 8.21 8.28 -16.32
CA ALA A 53 7.03 8.78 -17.00
C ALA A 53 6.64 10.20 -16.54
N VAL A 54 6.72 10.47 -15.23
CA VAL A 54 6.47 11.80 -14.65
C VAL A 54 7.52 12.80 -15.14
N TYR A 55 8.80 12.42 -15.08
CA TYR A 55 9.91 13.27 -15.54
C TYR A 55 9.81 13.59 -17.03
N ASP A 56 9.56 12.58 -17.86
CA ASP A 56 9.37 12.73 -19.29
C ASP A 56 8.19 13.65 -19.62
N THR A 57 7.08 13.49 -18.91
CA THR A 57 5.91 14.35 -19.08
C THR A 57 6.23 15.78 -18.72
N MET A 58 6.96 16.01 -17.62
CA MET A 58 7.43 17.34 -17.23
C MET A 58 8.36 17.92 -18.30
N LYS A 59 9.35 17.17 -18.77
CA LYS A 59 10.31 17.59 -19.80
C LYS A 59 9.63 17.94 -21.11
N ARG A 60 8.68 17.12 -21.59
CA ARG A 60 7.88 17.42 -22.80
C ARG A 60 7.06 18.70 -22.64
N ASN A 61 6.47 18.91 -21.46
CA ASN A 61 5.73 20.13 -21.17
C ASN A 61 6.63 21.37 -21.14
N LEU A 62 7.86 21.26 -20.64
CA LEU A 62 8.82 22.37 -20.65
C LEU A 62 9.36 22.67 -22.07
N ASN A 63 9.72 21.63 -22.82
CA ASN A 63 10.34 21.79 -24.14
C ASN A 63 9.38 22.26 -25.24
N LYS A 64 8.05 22.07 -25.09
CA LYS A 64 7.06 22.66 -26.01
C LYS A 64 6.97 24.20 -25.93
N ARG A 65 7.62 24.84 -24.96
CA ARG A 65 7.39 26.25 -24.58
C ARG A 65 8.44 27.23 -25.13
N GLU A 66 8.69 27.23 -26.44
CA GLU A 66 9.57 28.27 -27.03
C GLU A 66 8.95 29.68 -26.92
N VAL A 67 7.61 29.80 -26.91
CA VAL A 67 6.86 31.01 -26.50
C VAL A 67 5.56 30.58 -25.80
N ALA A 68 5.45 30.77 -24.49
CA ALA A 68 4.23 30.41 -23.74
C ALA A 68 3.10 31.39 -24.07
N THR A 69 1.97 30.87 -24.56
CA THR A 69 0.76 31.67 -24.78
C THR A 69 0.17 32.15 -23.44
N PRO A 70 -0.57 33.27 -23.42
CA PRO A 70 -1.23 33.73 -22.18
C PRO A 70 -2.14 32.68 -21.54
N ALA A 71 -2.83 31.87 -22.34
CA ALA A 71 -3.65 30.76 -21.86
C ALA A 71 -2.83 29.67 -21.14
N GLU A 72 -1.64 29.37 -21.65
CA GLU A 72 -0.72 28.42 -21.03
C GLU A 72 -0.12 28.98 -19.73
N LEU A 73 0.20 30.26 -19.67
CA LEU A 73 0.66 30.91 -18.43
C LEU A 73 -0.39 30.85 -17.30
N LEU A 74 -1.67 31.04 -17.64
CA LEU A 74 -2.76 30.91 -16.66
C LEU A 74 -3.01 29.46 -16.25
N SER A 75 -2.65 28.48 -17.10
CA SER A 75 -2.82 27.06 -16.82
C SER A 75 -1.86 26.52 -15.76
N PHE A 76 -0.78 27.24 -15.41
CA PHE A 76 0.12 26.84 -14.32
C PHE A 76 -0.59 26.72 -12.97
N SER A 77 -1.63 27.53 -12.73
CA SER A 77 -2.47 27.43 -11.53
C SER A 77 -3.23 26.08 -11.44
N LYS A 78 -3.38 25.37 -12.56
CA LYS A 78 -4.02 24.06 -12.65
C LYS A 78 -3.04 22.91 -12.40
N LEU A 79 -1.74 23.20 -12.25
CA LEU A 79 -0.76 22.16 -11.91
C LEU A 79 -1.04 21.62 -10.52
N THR A 80 -0.89 20.31 -10.36
CA THR A 80 -1.12 19.65 -9.08
C THR A 80 -0.17 20.18 -8.01
N GLU A 81 -0.75 20.49 -6.85
CA GLU A 81 -0.02 20.80 -5.63
C GLU A 81 0.97 19.67 -5.31
N PRO A 82 2.14 19.96 -4.71
CA PRO A 82 3.09 18.93 -4.29
C PRO A 82 2.47 17.77 -3.51
N SER A 83 1.51 18.05 -2.61
CA SER A 83 0.83 17.00 -1.83
C SER A 83 -0.03 16.09 -2.71
N SER A 84 -0.86 16.66 -3.59
CA SER A 84 -1.66 15.90 -4.55
C SER A 84 -0.78 15.08 -5.49
N ARG A 85 0.36 15.64 -5.92
CA ARG A 85 1.32 14.92 -6.76
C ARG A 85 1.95 13.73 -6.05
N ALA A 86 2.28 13.87 -4.77
CA ALA A 86 2.79 12.76 -3.97
C ALA A 86 1.75 11.63 -3.84
N ILE A 87 0.48 11.98 -3.60
CA ILE A 87 -0.63 11.02 -3.53
C ILE A 87 -0.81 10.30 -4.87
N SER A 88 -0.89 11.05 -5.97
CA SER A 88 -1.02 10.48 -7.32
C SER A 88 0.17 9.56 -7.64
N ARG A 89 1.40 9.99 -7.34
CA ARG A 89 2.60 9.17 -7.55
C ARG A 89 2.54 7.87 -6.76
N ALA A 90 2.18 7.91 -5.48
CA ALA A 90 2.07 6.72 -4.65
C ALA A 90 0.98 5.75 -5.16
N ALA A 91 -0.15 6.29 -5.62
CA ALA A 91 -1.23 5.49 -6.22
C ALA A 91 -0.79 4.82 -7.54
N GLU A 92 -0.08 5.54 -8.41
CA GLU A 92 0.45 4.97 -9.66
C GLU A 92 1.48 3.87 -9.40
N ILE A 93 2.37 4.04 -8.43
CA ILE A 93 3.34 2.99 -8.05
C ILE A 93 2.61 1.76 -7.52
N MET A 94 1.57 1.95 -6.68
CA MET A 94 0.76 0.85 -6.17
C MET A 94 0.09 0.07 -7.31
N GLU A 95 -0.62 0.76 -8.20
CA GLU A 95 -1.37 0.13 -9.30
C GLU A 95 -0.44 -0.59 -10.27
N THR A 96 0.64 0.08 -10.71
CA THR A 96 1.64 -0.53 -11.61
C THR A 96 2.30 -1.76 -11.00
N SER A 97 2.62 -1.73 -9.69
CA SER A 97 3.15 -2.89 -8.97
C SER A 97 2.15 -4.05 -8.92
N LEU A 98 0.87 -3.77 -8.64
CA LEU A 98 -0.17 -4.79 -8.61
C LEU A 98 -0.41 -5.41 -10.00
N GLN A 99 -0.39 -4.59 -11.05
CA GLN A 99 -0.51 -5.06 -12.43
C GLN A 99 0.65 -5.99 -12.81
N ALA A 100 1.88 -5.61 -12.48
CA ALA A 100 3.06 -6.45 -12.71
C ALA A 100 3.00 -7.76 -11.94
N LEU A 101 2.61 -7.73 -10.66
CA LEU A 101 2.45 -8.93 -9.84
C LEU A 101 1.34 -9.87 -10.36
N ARG A 102 0.23 -9.32 -10.87
CA ARG A 102 -0.84 -10.11 -11.50
C ARG A 102 -0.35 -10.81 -12.76
N LEU A 103 0.42 -10.12 -13.60
CA LEU A 103 0.98 -10.69 -14.83
C LEU A 103 1.90 -11.88 -14.54
N GLU A 104 2.78 -11.75 -13.54
CA GLU A 104 3.68 -12.83 -13.11
C GLU A 104 2.92 -14.06 -12.54
N HIS A 105 1.74 -13.85 -11.95
CA HIS A 105 0.93 -14.92 -11.32
C HIS A 105 -0.11 -15.57 -12.26
N SER A 106 -0.15 -15.20 -13.54
CA SER A 106 -1.19 -15.57 -14.52
C SER A 106 -1.34 -17.06 -14.84
N GLN A 107 -0.63 -17.98 -14.15
CA GLN A 107 -0.90 -19.42 -14.25
C GLN A 107 -2.21 -19.82 -13.55
N HIS A 108 -2.73 -19.00 -12.64
CA HIS A 108 -4.07 -19.14 -12.07
C HIS A 108 -4.73 -17.76 -12.00
N PRO A 109 -6.01 -17.60 -12.38
CA PRO A 109 -6.73 -16.36 -12.13
C PRO A 109 -6.91 -16.22 -10.61
N MET A 110 -5.95 -15.59 -9.94
CA MET A 110 -6.17 -15.07 -8.60
C MET A 110 -7.02 -13.82 -8.74
N ASP A 111 -8.33 -13.96 -8.61
CA ASP A 111 -9.27 -12.84 -8.51
C ASP A 111 -8.98 -11.95 -7.29
N ALA A 112 -8.16 -12.41 -6.33
CA ALA A 112 -7.76 -11.67 -5.14
C ALA A 112 -6.25 -11.77 -4.87
N VAL A 113 -5.60 -10.62 -4.80
CA VAL A 113 -4.25 -10.47 -4.24
C VAL A 113 -4.35 -10.71 -2.72
N PRO A 114 -3.49 -11.56 -2.12
CA PRO A 114 -3.50 -11.77 -0.67
C PRO A 114 -3.38 -10.45 0.12
N GLU A 115 -4.13 -10.31 1.21
CA GLU A 115 -4.14 -9.08 2.04
C GLU A 115 -2.75 -8.69 2.54
N ASP A 116 -1.94 -9.66 2.99
CA ASP A 116 -0.57 -9.42 3.45
C ASP A 116 0.32 -8.86 2.34
N LEU A 117 0.10 -9.31 1.10
CA LEU A 117 0.81 -8.81 -0.08
C LEU A 117 0.35 -7.38 -0.40
N LEU A 118 -0.96 -7.14 -0.40
CA LEU A 118 -1.54 -5.82 -0.66
C LEU A 118 -1.05 -4.78 0.34
N SER A 119 -1.04 -5.12 1.64
CA SER A 119 -0.53 -4.26 2.72
C SER A 119 0.95 -3.95 2.55
N LEU A 120 1.76 -4.95 2.17
CA LEU A 120 3.18 -4.75 1.92
C LEU A 120 3.43 -3.81 0.73
N VAL A 121 2.73 -4.01 -0.39
CA VAL A 121 2.85 -3.14 -1.58
C VAL A 121 2.35 -1.73 -1.24
N ALA A 122 1.25 -1.59 -0.50
CA ALA A 122 0.72 -0.29 -0.07
C ALA A 122 1.71 0.47 0.83
N ASN A 123 2.41 -0.24 1.73
CA ASN A 123 3.43 0.35 2.59
C ASN A 123 4.66 0.80 1.78
N LEU A 124 5.17 -0.07 0.91
CA LEU A 124 6.38 0.22 0.13
C LEU A 124 6.16 1.25 -0.97
N SER A 125 4.98 1.28 -1.60
CA SER A 125 4.60 2.31 -2.57
C SER A 125 4.37 3.70 -1.94
N GLY A 126 4.24 3.77 -0.61
CA GLY A 126 3.90 4.99 0.11
C GLY A 126 2.42 5.38 0.00
N CYS A 127 1.56 4.49 -0.49
CA CYS A 127 0.13 4.75 -0.61
C CYS A 127 -0.60 4.58 0.74
N LEU A 128 -0.09 3.71 1.62
CA LEU A 128 -0.72 3.36 2.90
C LEU A 128 -1.09 4.58 3.78
N PRO A 129 -0.21 5.60 3.98
CA PRO A 129 -0.56 6.77 4.79
C PRO A 129 -1.72 7.60 4.22
N HIS A 130 -1.97 7.52 2.91
CA HIS A 130 -3.01 8.26 2.22
C HIS A 130 -4.36 7.54 2.19
N MET A 131 -4.36 6.21 2.38
CA MET A 131 -5.59 5.42 2.50
C MET A 131 -6.19 5.45 3.91
N LEU A 132 -5.36 5.71 4.92
CA LEU A 132 -5.80 5.72 6.30
C LEU A 132 -6.60 6.98 6.64
N PRO A 133 -7.64 6.85 7.48
CA PRO A 133 -8.38 8.01 7.95
C PRO A 133 -7.43 8.99 8.65
N PRO A 134 -7.57 10.31 8.42
CA PRO A 134 -6.71 11.30 9.04
C PRO A 134 -6.89 11.27 10.56
N LYS A 135 -5.81 11.46 11.30
CA LYS A 135 -5.88 11.61 12.76
C LYS A 135 -6.56 12.94 13.08
N CYS A 136 -7.73 12.87 13.68
CA CYS A 136 -8.50 14.05 14.02
C CYS A 136 -8.06 14.63 15.37
N PRO A 137 -7.66 15.92 15.42
CA PRO A 137 -7.33 16.56 16.69
C PRO A 137 -8.57 16.67 17.57
N ASP A 138 -8.40 16.36 18.85
CA ASP A 138 -9.39 16.63 19.88
C ASP A 138 -9.00 17.90 20.63
N SER A 139 -9.33 19.04 20.02
CA SER A 139 -9.09 20.37 20.58
C SER A 139 -10.38 21.17 20.52
N CYS A 140 -10.50 22.17 21.40
CA CYS A 140 -11.67 23.06 21.43
C CYS A 140 -11.96 23.68 20.04
N LEU A 141 -10.92 24.07 19.31
CA LEU A 141 -11.07 24.62 17.95
C LEU A 141 -11.51 23.57 16.94
N ALA A 142 -10.96 22.36 16.99
CA ALA A 142 -11.33 21.27 16.08
C ALA A 142 -12.75 20.73 16.33
N ASN A 143 -13.28 20.91 17.54
CA ASN A 143 -14.66 20.56 17.89
C ASN A 143 -15.65 21.69 17.53
N LYS A 144 -15.20 22.94 17.48
CA LYS A 144 -16.02 24.10 17.13
C LYS A 144 -16.09 24.38 15.63
N TYR A 145 -15.01 24.14 14.89
CA TYR A 145 -14.87 24.49 13.49
C TYR A 145 -14.47 23.29 12.62
N ARG A 146 -14.96 23.26 11.39
CA ARG A 146 -14.58 22.25 10.39
C ARG A 146 -13.23 22.60 9.77
N LEU A 147 -12.43 21.58 9.46
CA LEU A 147 -11.22 21.74 8.66
C LEU A 147 -11.60 22.12 7.22
N ILE A 148 -10.82 23.03 6.61
CA ILE A 148 -11.02 23.46 5.20
C ILE A 148 -10.96 22.26 4.26
N THR A 149 -10.15 21.25 4.59
CA THR A 149 -10.03 20.01 3.83
C THR A 149 -11.28 19.12 3.90
N GLY A 150 -12.25 19.43 4.78
CA GLY A 150 -13.40 18.57 5.05
C GLY A 150 -13.07 17.31 5.86
N ALA A 151 -11.80 17.09 6.20
CA ALA A 151 -11.38 16.00 7.06
C ALA A 151 -12.07 16.09 8.43
N CYS A 152 -12.29 14.93 9.07
CA CYS A 152 -12.86 14.83 10.41
C CYS A 152 -14.32 15.30 10.55
N ASN A 153 -15.05 15.43 9.45
CA ASN A 153 -16.47 15.78 9.49
C ASN A 153 -17.36 14.59 9.91
N ASN A 154 -17.01 13.37 9.49
CA ASN A 154 -17.64 12.14 9.94
C ASN A 154 -16.69 11.48 10.95
N ARG A 155 -17.02 11.62 12.24
CA ARG A 155 -16.30 10.97 13.34
C ARG A 155 -17.01 9.69 13.75
#